data_AF-A0A935R0X9-F1
#
_entry.id   AF-A0A935R0X9-F1
#
_cell.length_a   1.000
_cell.length_b   1.000
_cell.length_c   1.000
_cell.angle_alpha   90.00
_cell.angle_beta   90.00
_cell.angle_gamma   90.00
#
_symmetry.space_group_name_H-M   'P 1'
#
loop_
_entity.id
_entity.type
_entity.pdbx_description
1 polymer ?
#
loop_
_entity_poly.entity_id
_entity_poly.type
_entity_poly.pdbx_seq_one_letter_code
_entity_poly.pdbx_strand_id
1 'polypeptide(L)'
;MRVTPDLPEETQIEVTARRFVAPDEEITLTRLRPGWRWLFEPERAGSWLITARDGFVPIARPVAWFVPGDDGAQGALAMSMGIADEAGRKTAMLAALEEIAAGRGSEEDMLLLEQSVALLDHADASALDVVRALAAVPKLAARLAVRAFDSDELRRLWEGLEGLPFLWELVPLSAWRSALDALHTELSEALPNRPDRVWSSIGLAADRVNARLPAFDVVYQPWRISKGQAKTRADMVEIAREQPAVMEGHIKEYWSTLRLRNIENTHWPTLPQPTPTRLGCFFRLRSAQAGQRANLKQLTGPFSSPQPPPRPARFTTTRARLSKYACCANCAPSTGSGSTRRTP
;
A
#
# COMPACT_ATOMS: atom_id res chain seq x y z
N MET A 1 -22.74 33.00 -26.06
CA MET A 1 -23.22 32.16 -27.19
C MET A 1 -22.16 31.10 -27.44
N ARG A 2 -22.31 29.88 -26.89
CA ARG A 2 -21.38 28.77 -27.17
C ARG A 2 -21.83 28.18 -28.49
N VAL A 3 -21.04 28.40 -29.54
CA VAL A 3 -21.21 27.72 -30.82
C VAL A 3 -20.84 26.27 -30.55
N THR A 4 -21.83 25.39 -30.48
CA THR A 4 -21.60 23.95 -30.49
C THR A 4 -21.20 23.61 -31.92
N PRO A 5 -19.97 23.15 -32.20
CA PRO A 5 -19.61 22.75 -33.55
C PRO A 5 -20.55 21.62 -34.00
N ASP A 6 -21.10 21.75 -35.20
CA ASP A 6 -21.78 20.65 -35.87
C ASP A 6 -20.74 19.53 -36.06
N LEU A 7 -21.01 18.37 -35.46
CA LEU A 7 -20.21 17.18 -35.65
C LEU A 7 -20.38 16.69 -37.09
N PRO A 8 -19.31 16.16 -37.72
CA PRO A 8 -19.47 15.45 -38.99
C PRO A 8 -20.45 14.29 -38.81
N GLU A 9 -21.35 14.13 -39.80
CA GLU A 9 -22.49 13.19 -39.76
C GLU A 9 -22.07 11.71 -39.56
N GLU A 10 -20.78 11.38 -39.66
CA GLU A 10 -20.25 10.02 -39.53
C GLU A 10 -19.59 9.69 -38.19
N THR A 11 -19.59 10.60 -37.20
CA THR A 11 -18.92 10.31 -35.91
C THR A 11 -19.70 9.25 -35.12
N GLN A 12 -19.17 8.02 -35.04
CA GLN A 12 -19.74 6.90 -34.29
C GLN A 12 -19.35 7.01 -32.81
N ILE A 13 -19.92 8.02 -32.14
CA ILE A 13 -19.70 8.22 -30.71
C ILE A 13 -20.42 7.12 -29.92
N GLU A 14 -19.65 6.29 -29.25
CA GLU A 14 -20.12 5.30 -28.29
C GLU A 14 -19.99 5.87 -26.88
N VAL A 15 -21.09 5.80 -26.11
CA VAL A 15 -21.09 6.18 -24.69
C VAL A 15 -21.50 4.96 -23.89
N THR A 16 -20.66 4.56 -22.94
CA THR A 16 -20.92 3.42 -22.08
C THR A 16 -20.88 3.82 -20.62
N ALA A 17 -21.66 3.13 -19.80
CA ALA A 17 -21.63 3.24 -18.35
C ALA A 17 -21.20 1.88 -17.76
N ARG A 18 -20.21 1.90 -16.89
CA ARG A 18 -19.72 0.71 -16.17
C ARG A 18 -19.93 0.88 -14.67
N ARG A 19 -20.39 -0.16 -13.99
CA ARG A 19 -20.62 -0.08 -12.55
C ARG A 19 -19.31 -0.22 -11.77
N PHE A 20 -19.10 0.57 -10.73
CA PHE A 20 -17.84 0.49 -9.95
C PHE A 20 -17.68 -0.83 -9.18
N VAL A 21 -18.77 -1.33 -8.59
CA VAL A 21 -18.81 -2.57 -7.80
C VAL A 21 -18.83 -3.84 -8.69
N ALA A 22 -19.05 -3.66 -9.99
CA ALA A 22 -19.05 -4.73 -10.98
C ALA A 22 -18.60 -4.17 -12.33
N PRO A 23 -17.28 -3.97 -12.55
CA PRO A 23 -16.75 -3.36 -13.78
C PRO A 23 -17.14 -4.06 -15.09
N ASP A 24 -17.51 -5.34 -15.00
CA ASP A 24 -18.00 -6.17 -16.11
C ASP A 24 -19.46 -5.86 -16.48
N GLU A 25 -20.22 -5.20 -15.58
CA GLU A 25 -21.57 -4.71 -15.84
C GLU A 25 -21.47 -3.40 -16.63
N GLU A 26 -21.45 -3.52 -17.97
CA GLU A 26 -21.41 -2.42 -18.92
C GLU A 26 -22.76 -2.23 -19.63
N ILE A 27 -23.22 -0.98 -19.69
CA ILE A 27 -24.42 -0.57 -20.42
C ILE A 27 -24.01 0.42 -21.51
N THR A 28 -24.35 0.14 -22.76
CA THR A 28 -24.25 1.13 -23.84
C THR A 28 -25.43 2.08 -23.79
N LEU A 29 -25.18 3.38 -23.70
CA LEU A 29 -26.23 4.37 -23.60
C LEU A 29 -26.85 4.65 -24.98
N THR A 30 -28.18 4.72 -25.01
CA THR A 30 -28.93 5.00 -26.23
C THR A 30 -28.90 6.48 -26.55
N ARG A 31 -28.43 6.85 -27.75
CA ARG A 31 -28.45 8.22 -28.23
C ARG A 31 -29.90 8.65 -28.53
N LEU A 32 -30.38 9.71 -27.90
CA LEU A 32 -31.80 10.08 -27.97
C LEU A 32 -32.21 10.74 -29.31
N ARG A 33 -31.32 11.52 -29.95
CA ARG A 33 -31.53 12.29 -31.19
C ARG A 33 -30.17 12.68 -31.81
N PRO A 34 -30.11 13.26 -33.04
CA PRO A 34 -28.92 13.99 -33.48
C PRO A 34 -28.53 15.03 -32.41
N GLY A 35 -27.32 14.91 -31.86
CA GLY A 35 -26.83 15.75 -30.77
C GLY A 35 -26.05 14.99 -29.70
N TRP A 36 -25.73 15.71 -28.61
CA TRP A 36 -24.88 15.25 -27.49
C TRP A 36 -25.70 14.81 -26.27
N ARG A 37 -26.76 14.04 -26.48
CA ARG A 37 -27.63 13.55 -25.39
C ARG A 37 -27.82 12.05 -25.48
N TRP A 38 -27.57 11.41 -24.35
CA TRP A 38 -27.66 9.97 -24.16
C TRP A 38 -28.66 9.66 -23.04
N LEU A 39 -29.44 8.61 -23.24
CA LEU A 39 -30.34 8.07 -22.23
C LEU A 39 -29.57 7.08 -21.37
N PHE A 40 -29.60 7.31 -20.06
CA PHE A 40 -29.03 6.41 -19.06
C PHE A 40 -30.13 5.97 -18.10
N GLU A 41 -30.57 4.72 -18.25
CA GLU A 41 -31.63 4.09 -17.44
C GLU A 41 -31.10 2.78 -16.85
N PRO A 42 -30.22 2.85 -15.84
CA PRO A 42 -29.66 1.67 -15.22
C PRO A 42 -30.73 0.95 -14.40
N GLU A 43 -30.75 -0.39 -14.47
CA GLU A 43 -31.66 -1.22 -13.64
C GLU A 43 -31.26 -1.23 -12.16
N ARG A 44 -30.00 -0.88 -11.86
CA ARG A 44 -29.41 -0.96 -10.52
C ARG A 44 -28.89 0.38 -10.04
N ALA A 45 -29.08 0.62 -8.75
CA ALA A 45 -28.51 1.76 -8.06
C ALA A 45 -26.98 1.65 -7.91
N GLY A 46 -26.36 2.75 -7.47
CA GLY A 46 -24.95 2.82 -7.11
C GLY A 46 -24.14 3.76 -7.98
N SER A 47 -22.82 3.65 -7.85
CA SER A 47 -21.86 4.47 -8.61
C SER A 47 -21.54 3.83 -9.96
N TRP A 48 -21.58 4.65 -11.02
CA TRP A 48 -21.28 4.29 -12.40
C TRP A 48 -20.21 5.20 -12.98
N LEU A 49 -19.36 4.67 -13.85
CA LEU A 49 -18.38 5.40 -14.63
C LEU A 49 -18.89 5.52 -16.06
N ILE A 50 -19.21 6.74 -16.48
CA ILE A 50 -19.64 7.05 -17.84
C ILE A 50 -18.41 7.43 -18.66
N THR A 51 -18.18 6.73 -19.76
CA THR A 51 -17.11 7.01 -20.72
C THR A 51 -17.70 7.32 -22.10
N ALA A 52 -17.03 8.16 -22.87
CA ALA A 52 -17.41 8.47 -24.25
C ALA A 52 -16.19 8.34 -25.16
N ARG A 53 -16.34 7.56 -26.23
CA ARG A 53 -15.28 7.27 -27.20
C ARG A 53 -15.78 7.36 -28.64
N ASP A 54 -14.86 7.66 -29.55
CA ASP A 54 -15.03 7.52 -30.99
C ASP A 54 -14.03 6.47 -31.46
N GLY A 55 -14.52 5.24 -31.69
CA GLY A 55 -13.67 4.06 -31.80
C GLY A 55 -12.82 3.84 -30.55
N PHE A 56 -11.50 3.91 -30.69
CA PHE A 56 -10.54 3.76 -29.57
C PHE A 56 -10.12 5.07 -28.92
N VAL A 57 -10.61 6.20 -29.42
CA VAL A 57 -10.18 7.52 -28.95
C VAL A 57 -11.19 8.02 -27.91
N PRO A 58 -10.76 8.28 -26.66
CA PRO A 58 -11.64 8.93 -25.68
C PRO A 58 -11.92 10.37 -26.12
N ILE A 59 -13.19 10.73 -26.25
CA ILE A 59 -13.61 12.07 -26.71
C ILE A 59 -14.08 12.97 -25.56
N ALA A 60 -14.35 12.38 -24.39
CA ALA A 60 -14.72 13.11 -23.19
C ALA A 60 -14.01 12.52 -21.98
N ARG A 61 -13.85 13.34 -20.94
CA ARG A 61 -13.36 12.87 -19.65
C ARG A 61 -14.38 11.92 -19.04
N PRO A 62 -13.96 10.78 -18.46
CA PRO A 62 -14.87 9.90 -17.74
C PRO A 62 -15.57 10.66 -16.61
N VAL A 63 -16.86 10.36 -16.40
CA VAL A 63 -17.69 11.01 -15.39
C VAL A 63 -18.22 9.96 -14.42
N ALA A 64 -17.95 10.13 -13.13
CA ALA A 64 -18.63 9.37 -12.09
C ALA A 64 -20.07 9.86 -11.97
N TRP A 65 -21.02 8.95 -12.07
CA TRP A 65 -22.46 9.20 -11.98
C TRP A 65 -23.08 8.34 -10.90
N PHE A 66 -23.84 8.94 -10.00
CA PHE A 66 -24.50 8.23 -8.91
C PHE A 66 -25.98 8.03 -9.21
N VAL A 67 -26.44 6.79 -9.09
CA VAL A 67 -27.83 6.40 -9.23
C VAL A 67 -28.37 6.12 -7.82
N PRO A 68 -29.31 6.93 -7.31
CA PRO A 68 -29.87 6.73 -5.99
C PRO A 68 -30.54 5.37 -5.81
N GLY A 69 -30.33 4.75 -4.66
CA GLY A 69 -30.95 3.49 -4.25
C GLY A 69 -29.98 2.65 -3.42
N ASP A 70 -30.45 1.49 -2.98
CA ASP A 70 -29.60 0.50 -2.31
C ASP A 70 -28.91 -0.34 -3.38
N ASP A 71 -27.60 -0.16 -3.50
CA ASP A 71 -26.77 -0.93 -4.42
C ASP A 71 -26.20 -2.21 -3.78
N GLY A 72 -26.57 -2.46 -2.51
CA GLY A 72 -26.09 -3.55 -1.68
C GLY A 72 -24.63 -3.41 -1.28
N ALA A 73 -23.94 -2.31 -1.65
CA ALA A 73 -22.54 -2.13 -1.35
C ALA A 73 -22.39 -1.77 0.13
N GLN A 74 -21.70 -2.64 0.86
CA GLN A 74 -21.35 -2.43 2.26
C GLN A 74 -19.87 -2.05 2.35
N GLY A 75 -19.52 -1.32 3.41
CA GLY A 75 -18.13 -0.93 3.67
C GLY A 75 -17.90 0.58 3.69
N ALA A 76 -16.82 1.00 4.33
CA ALA A 76 -16.51 2.41 4.51
C ALA A 76 -16.13 3.08 3.18
N LEU A 77 -15.46 2.34 2.28
CA LEU A 77 -15.07 2.83 0.97
C LEU A 77 -16.31 3.05 0.10
N ALA A 78 -17.21 2.06 0.04
CA ALA A 78 -18.46 2.17 -0.70
C ALA A 78 -19.31 3.37 -0.24
N MET A 79 -19.50 3.52 1.08
CA MET A 79 -20.23 4.65 1.65
C MET A 79 -19.58 6.00 1.31
N SER A 80 -18.25 6.07 1.28
CA SER A 80 -17.54 7.31 0.95
C SER A 80 -17.83 7.79 -0.48
N MET A 81 -17.98 6.87 -1.43
CA MET A 81 -18.25 7.19 -2.84
C MET A 81 -19.62 7.84 -3.05
N GLY A 82 -20.60 7.54 -2.20
CA GLY A 82 -21.95 8.13 -2.23
C GLY A 82 -22.03 9.57 -1.71
N ILE A 83 -20.95 10.13 -1.16
CA ILE A 83 -20.94 11.50 -0.64
C ILE A 83 -20.95 12.50 -1.80
N ALA A 84 -21.97 13.36 -1.86
CA ALA A 84 -22.14 14.35 -2.93
C ALA A 84 -21.05 15.43 -2.92
N ASP A 85 -20.69 15.95 -1.74
CA ASP A 85 -19.62 16.94 -1.58
C ASP A 85 -18.24 16.34 -1.91
N GLU A 86 -17.51 16.95 -2.84
CA GLU A 86 -16.21 16.43 -3.30
C GLU A 86 -15.17 16.39 -2.16
N ALA A 87 -15.11 17.44 -1.33
CA ALA A 87 -14.15 17.52 -0.24
C ALA A 87 -14.44 16.47 0.84
N GLY A 88 -15.71 16.33 1.22
CA GLY A 88 -16.20 15.30 2.13
C GLY A 88 -15.94 13.90 1.61
N ARG A 89 -16.26 13.64 0.33
CA ARG A 89 -16.01 12.35 -0.34
C ARG A 89 -14.53 11.99 -0.31
N LYS A 90 -13.64 12.91 -0.72
CA LYS A 90 -12.19 12.68 -0.70
C LYS A 90 -11.67 12.36 0.70
N THR A 91 -12.14 13.09 1.71
CA THR A 91 -11.71 12.90 3.10
C THR A 91 -12.17 11.55 3.65
N ALA A 92 -13.44 11.20 3.45
CA ALA A 92 -14.00 9.93 3.90
C ALA A 92 -13.33 8.73 3.20
N MET A 93 -13.05 8.87 1.91
CA MET A 93 -12.38 7.84 1.12
C MET A 93 -10.93 7.63 1.55
N LEU A 94 -10.19 8.71 1.80
CA LEU A 94 -8.83 8.60 2.34
C LEU A 94 -8.84 7.85 3.69
N ALA A 95 -9.77 8.18 4.58
CA ALA A 95 -9.92 7.49 5.86
C ALA A 95 -10.25 6.00 5.67
N ALA A 96 -11.15 5.65 4.75
CA ALA A 96 -11.47 4.26 4.43
C ALA A 96 -10.23 3.49 3.92
N LEU A 97 -9.46 4.10 2.99
CA LEU A 97 -8.23 3.50 2.49
C LEU A 97 -7.16 3.34 3.58
N GLU A 98 -7.04 4.29 4.52
CA GLU A 98 -6.15 4.14 5.68
C GLU A 98 -6.55 2.97 6.59
N GLU A 99 -7.85 2.74 6.80
CA GLU A 99 -8.36 1.59 7.54
C GLU A 99 -8.03 0.26 6.84
N ILE A 100 -8.21 0.18 5.51
CA ILE A 100 -7.79 -0.98 4.70
C ILE A 100 -6.26 -1.18 4.81
N ALA A 101 -5.47 -0.11 4.71
CA ALA A 101 -4.01 -0.16 4.85
C ALA A 101 -3.56 -0.62 6.25
N ALA A 102 -4.39 -0.42 7.26
CA ALA A 102 -4.18 -0.88 8.63
C ALA A 102 -4.70 -2.30 8.88
N GLY A 103 -5.31 -2.96 7.90
CA GLY A 103 -5.89 -4.28 8.04
C GLY A 103 -7.22 -4.29 8.81
N ARG A 104 -7.89 -3.14 8.92
CA ARG A 104 -9.20 -2.98 9.59
C ARG A 104 -10.36 -2.75 8.62
N GLY A 105 -10.08 -2.57 7.33
CA GLY A 105 -11.10 -2.54 6.28
C GLY A 105 -11.77 -3.91 6.10
N SER A 106 -13.00 -3.90 5.58
CA SER A 106 -13.72 -5.14 5.30
C SER A 106 -13.20 -5.82 4.02
N GLU A 107 -13.59 -7.08 3.81
CA GLU A 107 -13.26 -7.79 2.57
C GLU A 107 -13.92 -7.14 1.36
N GLU A 108 -15.15 -6.63 1.52
CA GLU A 108 -15.89 -5.90 0.49
C GLU A 108 -15.19 -4.60 0.09
N ASP A 109 -14.64 -3.85 1.06
CA ASP A 109 -13.87 -2.64 0.80
C ASP A 109 -12.58 -2.94 0.00
N MET A 110 -11.91 -4.06 0.32
CA MET A 110 -10.73 -4.51 -0.43
C MET A 110 -11.10 -4.93 -1.86
N LEU A 111 -12.18 -5.68 -2.03
CA LEU A 111 -12.67 -6.09 -3.35
C LEU A 111 -13.05 -4.88 -4.21
N LEU A 112 -13.75 -3.90 -3.64
CA LEU A 112 -14.12 -2.67 -4.33
C LEU A 112 -12.89 -1.86 -4.76
N LEU A 113 -11.83 -1.86 -3.95
CA LEU A 113 -10.56 -1.24 -4.31
C LEU A 113 -9.88 -1.96 -5.48
N GLU A 114 -9.82 -3.30 -5.45
CA GLU A 114 -9.27 -4.11 -6.54
C GLU A 114 -10.06 -3.90 -7.85
N GLN A 115 -11.40 -3.86 -7.78
CA GLN A 115 -12.28 -3.52 -8.91
C GLN A 115 -12.05 -2.10 -9.43
N SER A 116 -11.81 -1.13 -8.53
CA SER A 116 -11.50 0.25 -8.92
C SER A 116 -10.17 0.36 -9.66
N VAL A 117 -9.18 -0.47 -9.31
CA VAL A 117 -7.90 -0.57 -10.03
C VAL A 117 -8.12 -1.22 -11.40
N ALA A 118 -8.98 -2.23 -11.51
CA ALA A 118 -9.30 -2.86 -12.79
C ALA A 118 -9.92 -1.87 -13.81
N LEU A 119 -10.62 -0.83 -13.35
CA LEU A 119 -11.16 0.24 -14.22
C LEU A 119 -10.09 1.09 -14.91
N LEU A 120 -8.82 0.97 -14.54
CA LEU A 120 -7.71 1.70 -15.20
C LEU A 120 -7.50 1.28 -16.66
N ASP A 121 -8.07 0.15 -17.11
CA ASP A 121 -8.10 -0.20 -18.54
C ASP A 121 -9.08 0.64 -19.36
N HIS A 122 -10.01 1.32 -18.69
CA HIS A 122 -11.12 2.03 -19.33
C HIS A 122 -11.12 3.52 -19.05
N ALA A 123 -10.34 3.96 -18.07
CA ALA A 123 -10.25 5.36 -17.68
C ALA A 123 -8.87 5.72 -17.14
N ASP A 124 -8.47 6.96 -17.38
CA ASP A 124 -7.29 7.52 -16.74
C ASP A 124 -7.46 7.53 -15.22
N ALA A 125 -6.38 7.25 -14.50
CA ALA A 125 -6.37 7.28 -13.02
C ALA A 125 -6.89 8.60 -12.44
N SER A 126 -6.70 9.71 -13.15
CA SER A 126 -7.18 11.03 -12.75
C SER A 126 -8.71 11.20 -12.78
N ALA A 127 -9.44 10.27 -13.40
CA ALA A 127 -10.90 10.25 -13.42
C ALA A 127 -11.50 9.33 -12.34
N LEU A 128 -10.68 8.50 -11.70
CA LEU A 128 -11.11 7.54 -10.69
C LEU A 128 -10.78 8.08 -9.30
N ASP A 129 -11.77 8.63 -8.59
CA ASP A 129 -11.56 9.25 -7.28
C ASP A 129 -10.90 8.29 -6.26
N VAL A 130 -11.23 7.00 -6.29
CA VAL A 130 -10.61 5.96 -5.44
C VAL A 130 -9.12 5.81 -5.74
N VAL A 131 -8.73 5.75 -7.02
CA VAL A 131 -7.31 5.61 -7.42
C VAL A 131 -6.53 6.88 -7.10
N ARG A 132 -7.14 8.06 -7.27
CA ARG A 132 -6.55 9.34 -6.83
C ARG A 132 -6.29 9.36 -5.33
N ALA A 133 -7.23 8.85 -4.54
CA ALA A 133 -7.07 8.75 -3.09
C ALA A 133 -6.01 7.70 -2.71
N LEU A 134 -5.93 6.58 -3.45
CA LEU A 134 -4.92 5.54 -3.25
C LEU A 134 -3.49 6.07 -3.40
N ALA A 135 -3.24 6.99 -4.33
CA ALA A 135 -1.94 7.65 -4.48
C ALA A 135 -1.48 8.39 -3.20
N ALA A 136 -2.41 8.78 -2.32
CA ALA A 136 -2.09 9.39 -1.03
C ALA A 136 -1.83 8.37 0.09
N VAL A 137 -2.00 7.06 -0.16
CA VAL A 137 -1.80 5.97 0.81
C VAL A 137 -0.75 4.97 0.30
N PRO A 138 0.55 5.33 0.28
CA PRO A 138 1.62 4.47 -0.27
C PRO A 138 1.69 3.07 0.34
N LYS A 139 1.30 2.93 1.61
CA LYS A 139 1.24 1.63 2.29
C LYS A 139 0.25 0.68 1.63
N LEU A 140 -0.92 1.18 1.23
CA LEU A 140 -1.93 0.39 0.56
C LEU A 140 -1.55 0.11 -0.89
N ALA A 141 -0.97 1.09 -1.58
CA ALA A 141 -0.44 0.89 -2.93
C ALA A 141 0.63 -0.23 -2.97
N ALA A 142 1.57 -0.24 -2.02
CA ALA A 142 2.55 -1.32 -1.87
C ALA A 142 1.87 -2.67 -1.61
N ARG A 143 0.85 -2.71 -0.75
CA ARG A 143 0.08 -3.93 -0.47
C ARG A 143 -0.60 -4.48 -1.73
N LEU A 144 -1.26 -3.63 -2.50
CA LEU A 144 -1.87 -4.01 -3.78
C LEU A 144 -0.83 -4.50 -4.79
N ALA A 145 0.31 -3.80 -4.92
CA ALA A 145 1.36 -4.20 -5.86
C ALA A 145 1.94 -5.59 -5.55
N VAL A 146 2.16 -5.90 -4.27
CA VAL A 146 2.64 -7.24 -3.86
C VAL A 146 1.53 -8.30 -3.98
N ARG A 147 0.26 -7.92 -3.81
CA ARG A 147 -0.90 -8.82 -3.97
C ARG A 147 -1.24 -9.11 -5.43
N ALA A 148 -0.90 -8.24 -6.37
CA ALA A 148 -1.20 -8.43 -7.79
C ALA A 148 -0.60 -9.76 -8.28
N PHE A 149 -1.46 -10.75 -8.52
CA PHE A 149 -1.04 -12.10 -8.87
C PHE A 149 -0.70 -12.22 -10.36
N ASP A 150 -1.24 -11.31 -11.17
CA ASP A 150 -1.02 -11.22 -12.59
C ASP A 150 -0.16 -9.99 -12.96
N SER A 151 0.63 -10.13 -14.02
CA SER A 151 1.50 -9.05 -14.51
C SER A 151 0.70 -7.89 -15.08
N ASP A 152 -0.47 -8.15 -15.68
CA ASP A 152 -1.33 -7.08 -16.19
C ASP A 152 -2.03 -6.31 -15.08
N GLU A 153 -2.46 -6.97 -14.01
CA GLU A 153 -2.95 -6.30 -12.80
C GLU A 153 -1.88 -5.37 -12.20
N LEU A 154 -0.67 -5.88 -12.01
CA LEU A 154 0.44 -5.08 -11.51
C LEU A 154 0.74 -3.90 -12.44
N ARG A 155 0.81 -4.15 -13.75
CA ARG A 155 1.08 -3.12 -14.77
C ARG A 155 0.05 -1.99 -14.69
N ARG A 156 -1.24 -2.32 -14.66
CA ARG A 156 -2.35 -1.35 -14.59
C ARG A 156 -2.25 -0.49 -13.34
N LEU A 157 -2.06 -1.12 -12.17
CA LEU A 157 -1.86 -0.40 -10.92
C LEU A 157 -0.62 0.51 -10.98
N TRP A 158 0.49 -0.01 -11.49
CA TRP A 158 1.78 0.67 -11.54
C TRP A 158 1.73 1.92 -12.40
N GLU A 159 1.30 1.76 -13.65
CA GLU A 159 1.19 2.83 -14.65
C GLU A 159 0.08 3.82 -14.27
N GLY A 160 -1.03 3.32 -13.74
CA GLY A 160 -2.13 4.18 -13.26
C GLY A 160 -1.70 5.11 -12.13
N LEU A 161 -0.94 4.62 -11.16
CA LEU A 161 -0.42 5.46 -10.08
C LEU A 161 0.69 6.40 -10.57
N GLU A 162 1.58 6.00 -11.47
CA GLU A 162 2.59 6.90 -12.08
C GLU A 162 1.95 8.02 -12.93
N GLY A 163 0.73 7.81 -13.44
CA GLY A 163 -0.08 8.86 -14.06
C GLY A 163 -0.57 9.95 -13.09
N LEU A 164 -0.35 9.77 -11.78
CA LEU A 164 -0.68 10.71 -10.72
C LEU A 164 0.61 11.27 -10.08
N PRO A 165 0.52 12.26 -9.16
CA PRO A 165 1.66 12.72 -8.35
C PRO A 165 2.17 11.66 -7.35
N PHE A 166 2.61 10.51 -7.83
CA PHE A 166 3.07 9.36 -7.07
C PHE A 166 4.35 8.79 -7.71
N LEU A 167 5.29 8.34 -6.88
CA LEU A 167 6.55 7.75 -7.31
C LEU A 167 6.82 6.50 -6.47
N TRP A 168 6.97 5.35 -7.14
CA TRP A 168 7.19 4.06 -6.48
C TRP A 168 8.50 4.03 -5.67
N GLU A 169 9.52 4.75 -6.12
CA GLU A 169 10.81 4.90 -5.45
C GLU A 169 10.71 5.67 -4.12
N LEU A 170 9.66 6.47 -3.94
CA LEU A 170 9.41 7.22 -2.71
C LEU A 170 8.55 6.44 -1.70
N VAL A 171 8.06 5.26 -2.07
CA VAL A 171 7.31 4.41 -1.16
C VAL A 171 8.24 3.94 -0.03
N PRO A 172 7.90 4.18 1.25
CA PRO A 172 8.77 3.81 2.36
C PRO A 172 9.09 2.31 2.39
N LEU A 173 10.34 1.96 2.73
CA LEU A 173 10.74 0.54 2.89
C LEU A 173 9.87 -0.21 3.91
N SER A 174 9.38 0.49 4.94
CA SER A 174 8.45 -0.07 5.94
C SER A 174 7.08 -0.42 5.36
N ALA A 175 6.60 0.31 4.34
CA ALA A 175 5.36 -0.01 3.64
C ALA A 175 5.50 -1.30 2.84
N TRP A 176 6.59 -1.44 2.09
CA TRP A 176 6.93 -2.67 1.36
C TRP A 176 7.05 -3.89 2.28
N ARG A 177 7.75 -3.74 3.41
CA ARG A 177 7.85 -4.80 4.42
C ARG A 177 6.48 -5.18 4.99
N SER A 178 5.65 -4.19 5.33
CA SER A 178 4.29 -4.42 5.82
C SER A 178 3.41 -5.11 4.79
N ALA A 179 3.58 -4.82 3.50
CA ALA A 179 2.87 -5.48 2.41
C ALA A 179 3.24 -6.97 2.30
N LEU A 180 4.55 -7.28 2.37
CA LEU A 180 5.04 -8.67 2.37
C LEU A 180 4.57 -9.44 3.62
N ASP A 181 4.57 -8.80 4.79
CA ASP A 181 4.04 -9.39 6.02
C ASP A 181 2.55 -9.72 5.89
N ALA A 182 1.74 -8.81 5.34
CA ALA A 182 0.32 -9.03 5.11
C ALA A 182 0.08 -10.19 4.13
N LEU A 183 0.76 -10.19 2.97
CA LEU A 183 0.63 -11.27 1.99
C LEU A 183 1.03 -12.62 2.58
N HIS A 184 2.11 -12.68 3.36
CA HIS A 184 2.55 -13.91 4.01
C HIS A 184 1.49 -14.46 4.97
N THR A 185 0.90 -13.61 5.82
CA THR A 185 -0.17 -14.01 6.74
C THR A 185 -1.38 -14.54 5.96
N GLU A 186 -1.87 -13.78 4.98
CA GLU A 186 -3.03 -14.15 4.16
C GLU A 186 -2.83 -15.51 3.45
N LEU A 187 -1.66 -15.71 2.81
CA LEU A 187 -1.36 -16.97 2.13
C LEU A 187 -1.15 -18.13 3.10
N SER A 188 -0.57 -17.88 4.28
CA SER A 188 -0.38 -18.92 5.30
C SER A 188 -1.71 -19.40 5.88
N GLU A 189 -2.66 -18.48 6.08
CA GLU A 189 -4.03 -18.79 6.52
C GLU A 189 -4.81 -19.54 5.44
N ALA A 190 -4.68 -19.13 4.17
CA ALA A 190 -5.33 -19.79 3.04
C ALA A 190 -4.72 -21.17 2.71
N LEU A 191 -3.43 -21.38 2.99
CA LEU A 191 -2.66 -22.58 2.63
C LEU A 191 -1.91 -23.20 3.82
N PRO A 192 -2.60 -23.57 4.92
CA PRO A 192 -1.95 -23.94 6.18
C PRO A 192 -1.05 -25.19 6.07
N ASN A 193 -1.33 -26.07 5.12
CA ASN A 193 -0.60 -27.32 4.90
C ASN A 193 0.37 -27.28 3.72
N ARG A 194 0.64 -26.10 3.14
CA ARG A 194 1.48 -25.94 1.94
C ARG A 194 2.42 -24.73 2.03
N PRO A 195 3.36 -24.71 3.00
CA PRO A 195 4.29 -23.59 3.18
C PRO A 195 5.17 -23.36 1.95
N ASP A 196 5.49 -24.41 1.19
CA ASP A 196 6.21 -24.33 -0.09
C ASP A 196 5.49 -23.47 -1.13
N ARG A 197 4.15 -23.58 -1.20
CA ARG A 197 3.30 -22.79 -2.11
C ARG A 197 3.20 -21.34 -1.66
N VAL A 198 3.15 -21.08 -0.36
CA VAL A 198 3.20 -19.72 0.20
C VAL A 198 4.49 -19.03 -0.27
N TRP A 199 5.65 -19.66 -0.04
CA TRP A 199 6.94 -19.08 -0.41
C TRP A 199 7.13 -18.92 -1.92
N SER A 200 6.65 -19.88 -2.71
CA SER A 200 6.69 -19.78 -4.16
C SER A 200 5.86 -18.61 -4.68
N SER A 201 4.67 -18.37 -4.10
CA SER A 201 3.78 -17.29 -4.49
C SER A 201 4.36 -15.92 -4.11
N ILE A 202 4.94 -15.80 -2.92
CA ILE A 202 5.58 -14.56 -2.47
C ILE A 202 6.85 -14.28 -3.29
N GLY A 203 7.63 -15.30 -3.63
CA GLY A 203 8.79 -15.16 -4.52
C GLY A 203 8.37 -14.62 -5.89
N LEU A 204 7.34 -15.20 -6.50
CA LEU A 204 6.82 -14.73 -7.78
C LEU A 204 6.31 -13.27 -7.72
N ALA A 205 5.59 -12.90 -6.65
CA ALA A 205 5.16 -11.52 -6.44
C ALA A 205 6.36 -10.57 -6.31
N ALA A 206 7.38 -10.96 -5.53
CA ALA A 206 8.59 -10.16 -5.36
C ALA A 206 9.37 -10.00 -6.68
N ASP A 207 9.49 -11.06 -7.48
CA ASP A 207 10.17 -11.01 -8.79
C ASP A 207 9.49 -10.02 -9.74
N ARG A 208 8.14 -9.98 -9.76
CA ARG A 208 7.39 -9.02 -10.56
C ARG A 208 7.61 -7.57 -10.12
N VAL A 209 7.58 -7.31 -8.80
CA VAL A 209 7.87 -5.97 -8.27
C VAL A 209 9.32 -5.58 -8.54
N ASN A 210 10.28 -6.50 -8.34
CA ASN A 210 11.71 -6.28 -8.63
C ASN A 210 11.97 -5.99 -10.11
N ALA A 211 11.22 -6.59 -11.03
CA ALA A 211 11.35 -6.32 -12.46
C ALA A 211 11.02 -4.85 -12.82
N ARG A 212 10.17 -4.19 -12.03
CA ARG A 212 9.80 -2.76 -12.19
C ARG A 212 10.63 -1.85 -11.29
N LEU A 213 10.96 -2.31 -10.09
CA LEU A 213 11.70 -1.56 -9.06
C LEU A 213 12.82 -2.45 -8.48
N PRO A 214 14.01 -2.50 -9.11
CA PRO A 214 15.11 -3.34 -8.62
C PRO A 214 15.55 -3.04 -7.19
N ALA A 215 15.34 -1.80 -6.72
CA ALA A 215 15.61 -1.40 -5.34
C ALA A 215 14.72 -2.13 -4.30
N PHE A 216 13.63 -2.77 -4.72
CA PHE A 216 12.76 -3.56 -3.84
C PHE A 216 13.49 -4.76 -3.23
N ASP A 217 14.53 -5.28 -3.87
CA ASP A 217 15.32 -6.42 -3.37
C ASP A 217 15.99 -6.12 -2.03
N VAL A 218 16.33 -4.84 -1.79
CA VAL A 218 16.86 -4.32 -0.51
C VAL A 218 15.88 -4.53 0.64
N VAL A 219 14.57 -4.63 0.35
CA VAL A 219 13.54 -4.95 1.34
C VAL A 219 13.24 -6.44 1.36
N TYR A 220 13.09 -7.05 0.17
CA TYR A 220 12.65 -8.43 0.03
C TYR A 220 13.63 -9.44 0.63
N GLN A 221 14.94 -9.33 0.36
CA GLN A 221 15.91 -10.30 0.87
C GLN A 221 15.95 -10.28 2.41
N PRO A 222 16.19 -9.13 3.09
CA PRO A 222 16.19 -9.07 4.56
C PRO A 222 14.88 -9.57 5.18
N TRP A 223 13.75 -9.21 4.57
CA TRP A 223 12.44 -9.69 5.03
C TRP A 223 12.35 -11.22 4.95
N ARG A 224 12.71 -11.82 3.80
CA ARG A 224 12.67 -13.27 3.59
C ARG A 224 13.58 -14.02 4.57
N ILE A 225 14.77 -13.48 4.86
CA ILE A 225 15.69 -14.03 5.86
C ILE A 225 15.07 -13.96 7.26
N SER A 226 14.44 -12.83 7.62
CA SER A 226 13.79 -12.65 8.91
C SER A 226 12.65 -13.65 9.16
N LYS A 227 12.07 -14.22 8.09
CA LYS A 227 11.07 -15.29 8.15
C LYS A 227 11.67 -16.71 8.12
N GLY A 228 12.99 -16.84 8.23
CA GLY A 228 13.69 -18.12 8.28
C GLY A 228 13.90 -18.82 6.93
N GLN A 229 13.79 -18.09 5.80
CA GLN A 229 13.91 -18.66 4.44
C GLN A 229 15.26 -18.39 3.75
N ALA A 230 16.31 -18.13 4.52
CA ALA A 230 17.67 -18.05 3.98
C ALA A 230 18.03 -19.39 3.31
N LYS A 231 18.24 -19.38 1.99
CA LYS A 231 18.45 -20.64 1.24
C LYS A 231 19.91 -21.09 1.23
N THR A 232 20.90 -20.21 1.42
CA THR A 232 22.30 -20.65 1.41
C THR A 232 23.24 -19.89 2.36
N ARG A 233 24.38 -20.53 2.66
CA ARG A 233 25.53 -19.91 3.36
C ARG A 233 26.13 -18.76 2.55
N ALA A 234 25.99 -18.76 1.23
CA ALA A 234 26.44 -17.67 0.36
C ALA A 234 25.59 -16.40 0.59
N ASP A 235 24.27 -16.56 0.66
CA ASP A 235 23.36 -15.47 1.00
C ASP A 235 23.77 -14.84 2.35
N MET A 236 24.02 -15.67 3.38
CA MET A 236 24.48 -15.20 4.71
C MET A 236 25.80 -14.44 4.69
N VAL A 237 26.72 -14.77 3.77
CA VAL A 237 28.01 -14.09 3.64
C VAL A 237 27.85 -12.74 2.93
N GLU A 238 26.96 -12.64 1.95
CA GLU A 238 26.65 -11.39 1.26
C GLU A 238 25.88 -10.43 2.17
N ILE A 239 24.92 -10.93 2.96
CA ILE A 239 24.22 -10.16 4.00
C ILE A 239 25.19 -9.66 5.08
N ALA A 240 26.13 -10.51 5.53
CA ALA A 240 27.16 -10.09 6.48
C ALA A 240 28.06 -8.98 5.93
N ARG A 241 28.19 -8.90 4.60
CA ARG A 241 29.00 -7.90 3.90
C ARG A 241 28.27 -6.57 3.74
N GLU A 242 26.99 -6.60 3.39
CA GLU A 242 26.19 -5.40 3.12
C GLU A 242 25.55 -4.79 4.38
N GLN A 243 25.17 -5.62 5.35
CA GLN A 243 24.43 -5.20 6.55
C GLN A 243 24.97 -5.87 7.82
N PRO A 244 26.21 -5.53 8.25
CA PRO A 244 26.85 -6.21 9.38
C PRO A 244 26.07 -6.09 10.70
N ALA A 245 25.34 -5.00 10.91
CA ALA A 245 24.51 -4.81 12.11
C ALA A 245 23.33 -5.79 12.19
N VAL A 246 22.74 -6.17 11.05
CA VAL A 246 21.66 -7.15 10.98
C VAL A 246 22.20 -8.54 11.32
N MET A 247 23.37 -8.90 10.78
CA MET A 247 24.01 -10.16 11.16
C MET A 247 24.48 -10.19 12.60
N GLU A 248 24.95 -9.08 13.16
CA GLU A 248 25.32 -9.03 14.57
C GLU A 248 24.11 -9.28 15.48
N GLY A 249 22.92 -8.79 15.09
CA GLY A 249 21.65 -9.09 15.75
C GLY A 249 21.30 -10.58 15.69
N HIS A 250 21.33 -11.18 14.50
CA HIS A 250 21.07 -12.62 14.32
C HIS A 250 22.09 -13.51 15.03
N ILE A 251 23.37 -13.13 15.04
CA ILE A 251 24.42 -13.81 15.78
C ILE A 251 24.12 -13.75 17.28
N LYS A 252 23.79 -12.58 17.83
CA LYS A 252 23.44 -12.43 19.26
C LYS A 252 22.22 -13.26 19.63
N GLU A 253 21.18 -13.24 18.81
CA GLU A 253 19.96 -14.02 19.03
C GLU A 253 20.25 -15.53 18.97
N TYR A 254 20.95 -16.00 17.95
CA TYR A 254 21.35 -17.40 17.82
C TYR A 254 22.24 -17.87 18.99
N TRP A 255 23.20 -17.05 19.41
CA TRP A 255 24.02 -17.32 20.61
C TRP A 255 23.18 -17.39 21.88
N SER A 256 22.15 -16.55 22.01
CA SER A 256 21.24 -16.61 23.15
C SER A 256 20.44 -17.91 23.15
N THR A 257 19.94 -18.36 21.99
CA THR A 257 19.21 -19.63 21.84
C THR A 257 20.12 -20.84 22.10
N LEU A 258 21.35 -20.83 21.59
CA LEU A 258 22.34 -21.87 21.87
C LEU A 258 22.68 -21.91 23.35
N ARG A 259 22.86 -20.76 23.99
CA ARG A 259 23.15 -20.66 25.42
C ARG A 259 22.01 -21.22 26.27
N LEU A 260 20.75 -20.91 25.91
CA LEU A 260 19.57 -21.48 26.56
C LEU A 260 19.51 -23.01 26.40
N ARG A 261 19.71 -23.53 25.19
CA ARG A 261 19.80 -24.97 24.94
C ARG A 261 20.93 -25.65 25.71
N ASN A 262 22.05 -24.94 25.91
CA ASN A 262 23.20 -25.47 26.66
C ASN A 262 22.96 -25.47 28.18
N ILE A 263 22.13 -24.56 28.67
CA ILE A 263 21.68 -24.53 30.07
C ILE A 263 20.66 -25.65 30.31
N GLU A 264 19.74 -25.86 29.37
CA GLU A 264 18.71 -26.90 29.43
C GLU A 264 19.28 -28.32 29.25
N ASN A 265 20.33 -28.50 28.44
CA ASN A 265 21.04 -29.79 28.31
C ASN A 265 22.17 -29.94 29.35
N THR A 266 21.79 -30.00 30.64
CA THR A 266 22.73 -30.17 31.77
C THR A 266 23.32 -31.59 31.88
N HIS A 267 23.38 -32.34 30.79
CA HIS A 267 24.01 -33.67 30.69
C HIS A 267 24.94 -33.75 29.48
N TRP A 268 25.95 -32.89 29.42
CA TRP A 268 27.14 -33.21 28.64
C TRP A 268 27.95 -34.27 29.39
N PRO A 269 28.39 -35.36 28.75
CA PRO A 269 29.30 -36.30 29.38
C PRO A 269 30.56 -35.55 29.80
N THR A 270 30.88 -35.60 31.09
CA THR A 270 32.15 -35.12 31.62
C THR A 270 33.25 -35.81 30.83
N LEU A 271 33.97 -35.04 30.00
CA LEU A 271 35.19 -35.54 29.39
C LEU A 271 36.11 -36.01 30.52
N PRO A 272 36.74 -37.19 30.41
CA PRO A 272 37.66 -37.67 31.43
C PRO A 272 38.75 -36.62 31.64
N GLN A 273 38.89 -36.17 32.88
CA GLN A 273 39.93 -35.23 33.30
C GLN A 273 41.29 -35.80 32.86
N PRO A 274 42.13 -35.04 32.14
CA PRO A 274 43.45 -35.51 31.76
C PRO A 274 44.25 -35.79 33.04
N THR A 275 44.65 -37.05 33.21
CA THR A 275 45.58 -37.44 34.27
C THR A 275 46.90 -36.70 34.06
N PRO A 276 47.51 -36.15 35.13
CA PRO A 276 48.71 -35.34 35.01
C PRO A 276 49.88 -36.24 34.65
N THR A 277 50.21 -36.31 33.36
CA THR A 277 51.44 -36.91 32.89
C THR A 277 52.50 -35.82 32.84
N ARG A 278 53.52 -35.96 33.69
CA ARG A 278 54.75 -35.17 33.66
C ARG A 278 55.37 -35.22 32.28
N LEU A 279 55.66 -34.05 31.70
CA LEU A 279 56.73 -33.72 30.75
C LEU A 279 56.64 -32.18 30.63
N GLY A 280 57.64 -31.39 31.01
CA GLY A 280 59.02 -31.46 30.53
C GLY A 280 59.22 -30.27 29.58
N CYS A 281 60.03 -29.32 30.02
CA CYS A 281 60.49 -28.09 29.36
C CYS A 281 60.48 -28.07 27.82
N PHE A 282 60.17 -26.90 27.21
CA PHE A 282 61.00 -26.18 26.21
C PHE A 282 60.17 -25.11 25.46
N PHE A 283 60.40 -23.83 25.77
CA PHE A 283 60.86 -22.75 24.87
C PHE A 283 60.46 -21.35 25.38
N ARG A 284 61.50 -20.57 25.68
CA ARG A 284 61.51 -19.10 25.75
C ARG A 284 61.66 -18.53 24.34
N LEU A 285 61.14 -17.31 24.13
CA LEU A 285 61.61 -16.19 23.27
C LEU A 285 60.37 -15.51 22.64
N ARG A 286 60.26 -14.18 22.47
CA ARG A 286 60.94 -12.98 22.98
C ARG A 286 60.03 -11.82 22.55
N SER A 287 59.92 -10.78 23.37
CA SER A 287 59.30 -9.51 23.04
C SER A 287 60.18 -8.68 22.10
N ALA A 288 59.56 -7.93 21.19
CA ALA A 288 60.16 -6.77 20.53
C ALA A 288 59.08 -5.72 20.20
N GLN A 289 59.31 -4.50 20.70
CA GLN A 289 58.61 -3.25 20.40
C GLN A 289 59.19 -2.56 19.15
N ALA A 290 58.51 -1.45 18.78
CA ALA A 290 58.83 -0.41 17.78
C ALA A 290 58.22 -0.70 16.39
N GLY A 291 57.43 0.16 15.76
CA GLY A 291 57.15 1.57 15.96
C GLY A 291 57.24 2.26 14.60
N GLN A 292 56.19 2.93 14.12
CA GLN A 292 56.33 3.98 13.10
C GLN A 292 55.06 4.82 12.97
N ARG A 293 55.25 6.13 13.21
CA ARG A 293 54.35 7.24 12.86
C ARG A 293 54.58 7.63 11.41
N ALA A 294 53.52 7.94 10.67
CA ALA A 294 53.62 8.71 9.42
C ALA A 294 52.42 9.66 9.24
N ASN A 295 52.70 10.95 9.45
CA ASN A 295 52.26 12.15 8.73
C ASN A 295 50.87 12.18 8.05
N LEU A 296 49.92 12.89 8.69
CA LEU A 296 48.84 13.59 8.00
C LEU A 296 49.37 14.92 7.43
N LYS A 297 49.29 15.09 6.11
CA LYS A 297 49.42 16.39 5.45
C LYS A 297 48.06 17.07 5.38
N GLN A 298 48.06 18.31 5.85
CA GLN A 298 46.97 19.29 5.77
C GLN A 298 46.70 19.67 4.31
N LEU A 299 45.41 19.68 3.94
CA LEU A 299 44.91 20.38 2.77
C LEU A 299 44.01 21.52 3.27
N THR A 300 44.54 22.74 3.23
CA THR A 300 43.82 23.99 3.44
C THR A 300 43.42 24.56 2.09
N GLY A 301 42.11 24.63 1.83
CA GLY A 301 41.51 25.35 0.71
C GLY A 301 40.41 26.28 1.23
N PRO A 302 40.24 27.49 0.64
CA PRO A 302 39.38 28.52 1.21
C PRO A 302 37.90 28.22 0.98
N PHE A 303 37.16 28.04 2.09
CA PHE A 303 35.70 28.04 2.10
C PHE A 303 35.18 29.47 1.91
N SER A 304 34.54 29.72 0.77
CA SER A 304 33.70 30.90 0.57
C SER A 304 32.36 30.66 1.30
N SER A 305 32.02 31.54 2.22
CA SER A 305 30.79 31.50 3.00
C SER A 305 29.56 31.72 2.09
N PRO A 306 28.52 30.86 2.14
CA PRO A 306 27.24 31.18 1.51
C PRO A 306 26.51 32.25 2.33
N GLN A 307 26.07 33.31 1.65
CA GLN A 307 25.18 34.32 2.23
C GLN A 307 23.87 33.69 2.72
N PRO A 308 23.31 34.16 3.85
CA PRO A 308 22.01 33.72 4.32
C PRO A 308 20.88 34.23 3.40
N PRO A 309 19.83 33.44 3.16
CA PRO A 309 18.67 33.88 2.39
C PRO A 309 17.89 35.00 3.13
N PRO A 310 17.21 35.89 2.41
CA PRO A 310 16.40 36.96 3.01
C PRO A 310 15.24 36.38 3.82
N ARG A 311 15.01 36.96 5.00
CA ARG A 311 13.91 36.62 5.91
C ARG A 311 12.55 36.79 5.21
N PRO A 312 11.64 35.81 5.27
CA PRO A 312 10.26 36.02 4.83
C PRO A 312 9.53 37.00 5.75
N ALA A 313 8.71 37.86 5.12
CA ALA A 313 7.92 38.89 5.76
C ALA A 313 6.95 38.30 6.80
N ARG A 314 6.82 38.99 7.93
CA ARG A 314 5.85 38.71 9.00
C ARG A 314 4.43 38.88 8.45
N PHE A 315 3.69 37.79 8.31
CA PHE A 315 2.24 37.85 8.19
C PHE A 315 1.64 38.15 9.57
N THR A 316 0.97 39.30 9.65
CA THR A 316 0.15 39.72 10.78
C THR A 316 -1.07 38.81 10.90
N THR A 317 -1.21 38.14 12.04
CA THR A 317 -2.38 37.38 12.45
C THR A 317 -3.54 38.33 12.73
N THR A 318 -4.51 38.41 11.82
CA THR A 318 -5.80 39.06 12.11
C THR A 318 -6.70 38.05 12.81
N ARG A 319 -6.98 38.38 14.08
CA ARG A 319 -7.84 37.66 15.02
C ARG A 319 -9.29 38.13 14.81
N ALA A 320 -10.19 37.25 14.40
CA ALA A 320 -11.65 37.46 14.46
C ALA A 320 -12.29 36.15 14.95
N ARG A 321 -12.56 36.03 16.24
CA ARG A 321 -13.87 36.26 16.91
C ARG A 321 -15.03 35.40 16.38
N LEU A 322 -15.18 34.27 17.08
CA LEU A 322 -16.40 33.57 17.52
C LEU A 322 -17.74 34.30 17.30
N SER A 323 -18.69 33.59 16.67
CA SER A 323 -20.14 33.68 16.95
C SER A 323 -20.71 32.27 16.80
N LYS A 324 -20.97 31.54 17.90
CA LYS A 324 -22.27 31.46 18.60
C LYS A 324 -23.46 31.24 17.66
N TYR A 325 -23.86 29.98 17.51
CA TYR A 325 -25.27 29.59 17.49
C TYR A 325 -25.46 28.34 18.34
N ALA A 326 -26.05 28.55 19.51
CA ALA A 326 -26.78 27.56 20.27
C ALA A 326 -28.26 27.93 20.12
N CYS A 327 -29.11 26.97 19.76
CA CYS A 327 -30.52 27.03 20.10
C CYS A 327 -30.99 25.62 20.41
N CYS A 328 -31.50 25.47 21.62
CA CYS A 328 -32.01 24.24 22.21
C CYS A 328 -33.47 23.97 21.83
N ALA A 329 -33.85 22.72 22.11
CA ALA A 329 -35.13 22.25 22.63
C ALA A 329 -36.26 21.94 21.62
N ASN A 330 -36.61 20.64 21.52
CA ASN A 330 -37.74 20.14 22.30
C ASN A 330 -37.73 18.62 22.49
N CYS A 331 -37.98 18.23 23.75
CA CYS A 331 -38.20 16.88 24.24
C CYS A 331 -39.64 16.41 23.96
N ALA A 332 -39.86 15.10 23.75
CA ALA A 332 -40.70 14.26 24.63
C ALA A 332 -40.75 12.79 24.14
N PRO A 333 -40.91 11.81 25.06
CA PRO A 333 -40.86 10.38 24.76
C PRO A 333 -42.26 9.76 24.60
N SER A 334 -42.39 8.73 23.75
CA SER A 334 -43.58 7.88 23.71
C SER A 334 -43.33 6.55 24.43
N THR A 335 -43.71 6.48 25.69
CA THR A 335 -44.08 5.24 26.38
C THR A 335 -45.53 4.91 26.08
N GLY A 336 -45.81 3.73 25.53
CA GLY A 336 -47.16 3.19 25.37
C GLY A 336 -47.17 1.70 25.62
N SER A 337 -47.58 1.32 26.83
CA SER A 337 -47.93 -0.04 27.23
C SER A 337 -49.45 -0.26 27.09
N GLY A 338 -49.85 -1.53 26.97
CA GLY A 338 -51.23 -2.00 26.98
C GLY A 338 -51.66 -2.53 25.61
N SER A 339 -52.35 -3.65 25.43
CA SER A 339 -53.17 -4.42 26.34
C SER A 339 -53.51 -5.76 25.66
N THR A 340 -53.52 -6.82 26.48
CA THR A 340 -54.27 -8.08 26.37
C THR A 340 -55.42 -8.16 25.35
N ARG A 341 -55.48 -9.25 24.58
CA ARG A 341 -56.72 -10.04 24.40
C ARG A 341 -56.44 -11.50 24.01
N ARG A 342 -56.98 -12.39 24.84
CA ARG A 342 -57.19 -13.83 24.58
C ARG A 342 -58.51 -14.05 23.82
N THR A 343 -58.60 -15.24 23.22
CA THR A 343 -59.78 -16.07 22.90
C THR A 343 -60.65 -15.69 21.70
N PRO A 344 -61.35 -16.66 21.07
CA PRO A 344 -61.68 -18.04 21.52
C PRO A 344 -60.65 -19.11 21.15
#